data_AF-A0A9E2G6C3-F1
#
_entry.id   AF-A0A9E2G6C3-F1
#
_cell.length_a   1.000
_cell.length_b   1.000
_cell.length_c   1.000
_cell.angle_alpha   90.00
_cell.angle_beta   90.00
_cell.angle_gamma   90.00
#
_symmetry.space_group_name_H-M   'P 1'
#
loop_
_entity.id
_entity.type
_entity.pdbx_description
1 polymer ?
#
loop_
_entity_poly.entity_id
_entity_poly.type
_entity_poly.pdbx_seq_one_letter_code
_entity_poly.pdbx_strand_id
1 'polypeptide(L)'
;MNRHFIWLPVLTAFFWLGSCTFDTSGLGKINNDNVNNVNNAQCGNGTLETGETCDGTELGGATCLSQGFETGTLACATDCLSLDTSGCQDNPPVCGNGTLETGETCDGTELGGATCLSRGFESGTLACAGDCLAFDTADCQGTAPVCGNDQIEGTETCDGTDLFGETCQSQGFLSGTLACLGDCTGLDTSACSNCGNAQIESGEACDGDNLGGASCTDFGF
;
A
#
# COMPACT_ATOMS: atom_id res chain seq x y z
N MET A 1 -17.21 51.70 -92.33
CA MET A 1 -15.84 51.40 -91.86
C MET A 1 -15.95 50.32 -90.80
N ASN A 2 -15.65 49.08 -91.18
CA ASN A 2 -15.66 47.93 -90.28
C ASN A 2 -14.67 48.13 -89.14
N ARG A 3 -15.12 47.98 -87.90
CA ARG A 3 -14.23 47.76 -86.75
C ARG A 3 -14.76 46.57 -85.97
N HIS A 4 -13.99 45.49 -86.08
CA HIS A 4 -14.18 44.22 -85.39
C HIS A 4 -14.10 44.44 -83.87
N PHE A 5 -15.13 44.02 -83.14
CA PHE A 5 -15.09 43.82 -81.70
C PHE A 5 -14.44 42.47 -81.42
N ILE A 6 -13.21 42.50 -80.90
CA ILE A 6 -12.50 41.30 -80.42
C ILE A 6 -12.95 41.05 -78.98
N TRP A 7 -13.59 39.90 -78.78
CA TRP A 7 -13.90 39.34 -77.46
C TRP A 7 -12.61 38.82 -76.83
N LEU A 8 -12.16 39.43 -75.72
CA LEU A 8 -11.11 38.89 -74.85
C LEU A 8 -11.79 38.27 -73.62
N PRO A 9 -11.52 36.99 -73.29
CA PRO A 9 -12.15 36.32 -72.15
C PRO A 9 -11.60 36.88 -70.83
N VAL A 10 -12.51 37.19 -69.91
CA VAL A 10 -12.19 37.55 -68.53
C VAL A 10 -11.68 36.30 -67.83
N LEU A 11 -10.36 36.22 -67.65
CA LEU A 11 -9.69 35.18 -66.88
C LEU A 11 -10.12 35.34 -65.40
N THR A 12 -10.93 34.42 -64.90
CA THR A 12 -11.31 34.36 -63.49
C THR A 12 -10.07 34.03 -62.65
N ALA A 13 -9.51 35.04 -62.00
CA ALA A 13 -8.50 34.85 -60.97
C ALA A 13 -9.16 34.13 -59.78
N PHE A 14 -9.03 32.81 -59.73
CA PHE A 14 -9.26 32.02 -58.53
C PHE A 14 -8.24 32.48 -57.48
N PHE A 15 -8.66 33.37 -56.58
CA PHE A 15 -7.90 33.69 -55.38
C PHE A 15 -7.87 32.43 -54.52
N TRP A 16 -6.73 31.75 -54.55
CA TRP A 16 -6.37 30.71 -53.62
C TRP A 16 -6.26 31.39 -52.24
N LEU A 17 -7.33 31.35 -51.45
CA LEU A 17 -7.24 31.63 -50.01
C LEU A 17 -6.38 30.52 -49.42
N GLY A 18 -5.06 30.73 -49.45
CA GLY A 18 -4.11 29.89 -48.75
C GLY A 18 -4.61 29.69 -47.33
N SER A 19 -4.80 28.43 -46.97
CA SER A 19 -5.32 28.03 -45.68
C SER A 19 -4.41 28.58 -44.60
N CYS A 20 -4.85 29.61 -43.87
CA CYS A 20 -4.21 29.98 -42.62
C CYS A 20 -4.37 28.78 -41.68
N THR A 21 -3.28 28.05 -41.43
CA THR A 21 -3.23 27.06 -40.38
C THR A 21 -3.24 27.81 -39.05
N PHE A 22 -4.23 27.52 -38.22
CA PHE A 22 -4.33 28.07 -36.88
C PHE A 22 -3.22 27.45 -36.02
N ASP A 23 -2.19 28.24 -35.70
CA ASP A 23 -1.07 27.80 -34.86
C ASP A 23 -1.50 27.77 -33.40
N THR A 24 -1.72 26.55 -32.86
CA THR A 24 -2.06 26.32 -31.45
C THR A 24 -0.83 26.06 -30.59
N SER A 25 0.40 26.14 -31.14
CA SER A 25 1.65 25.79 -30.45
C SER A 25 1.97 26.72 -29.27
N GLY A 26 1.28 27.86 -29.17
CA GLY A 26 1.35 28.79 -28.04
C GLY A 26 0.09 28.84 -27.18
N LEU A 27 -0.96 28.07 -27.50
CA LEU A 27 -2.15 27.96 -26.67
C LEU A 27 -1.91 26.86 -25.65
N GLY A 28 -1.65 27.26 -24.40
CA GLY A 28 -1.70 26.33 -23.27
C GLY A 28 -3.07 25.66 -23.20
N LYS A 29 -3.12 24.44 -22.64
CA LYS A 29 -4.38 23.73 -22.40
C LYS A 29 -5.32 24.69 -21.66
N ILE A 30 -6.41 25.09 -22.31
CA ILE A 30 -7.58 25.52 -21.56
C ILE A 30 -8.05 24.26 -20.84
N ASN A 31 -7.80 24.19 -19.53
CA ASN A 31 -8.69 23.38 -18.72
C ASN A 31 -10.09 23.99 -18.89
N ASN A 32 -11.12 23.17 -18.75
CA ASN A 32 -12.49 23.65 -18.83
C ASN A 32 -12.84 24.44 -17.56
N ASP A 33 -12.06 25.47 -17.23
CA ASP A 33 -12.32 26.39 -16.15
C ASP A 33 -12.87 27.65 -16.81
N ASN A 34 -14.14 27.48 -17.23
CA ASN A 34 -15.10 28.53 -17.51
C ASN A 34 -14.66 29.92 -17.00
N VAL A 35 -14.21 30.81 -17.89
CA VAL A 35 -13.74 32.18 -17.58
C VAL A 35 -14.90 33.14 -17.25
N ASN A 36 -15.98 32.57 -16.71
CA ASN A 36 -17.07 33.25 -16.03
C ASN A 36 -17.53 32.45 -14.79
N ASN A 37 -16.64 31.64 -14.21
CA ASN A 37 -16.85 30.96 -12.93
C ASN A 37 -16.27 31.79 -11.78
N VAL A 38 -17.13 32.51 -11.07
CA VAL A 38 -16.82 33.14 -9.77
C VAL A 38 -16.58 32.12 -8.64
N ASN A 39 -16.58 30.82 -8.94
CA ASN A 39 -16.37 29.73 -7.98
C ASN A 39 -15.32 28.72 -8.51
N ASN A 40 -14.13 29.19 -8.91
CA ASN A 40 -13.01 28.31 -9.28
C ASN A 40 -12.22 27.85 -8.05
N ALA A 41 -12.89 27.21 -7.11
CA ALA A 41 -12.23 26.56 -5.99
C ALA A 41 -11.48 25.33 -6.53
N GLN A 42 -10.17 25.26 -6.29
CA GLN A 42 -9.29 24.24 -6.82
C GLN A 42 -8.78 23.33 -5.71
N CYS A 43 -9.56 22.28 -5.43
CA CYS A 43 -9.24 21.29 -4.43
C CYS A 43 -7.82 20.68 -4.57
N GLY A 44 -7.10 20.62 -3.44
CA GLY A 44 -5.78 20.07 -3.29
C GLY A 44 -4.65 21.05 -3.58
N ASN A 45 -4.93 22.36 -3.62
CA ASN A 45 -3.92 23.40 -3.84
C ASN A 45 -3.34 23.98 -2.53
N GLY A 46 -3.85 23.54 -1.38
CA GLY A 46 -3.44 23.96 -0.05
C GLY A 46 -4.00 25.31 0.40
N THR A 47 -5.00 25.87 -0.28
CA THR A 47 -5.63 27.13 0.08
C THR A 47 -7.14 27.01 0.18
N LEU A 48 -7.72 27.39 1.32
CA LEU A 48 -9.17 27.31 1.52
C LEU A 48 -9.91 28.40 0.74
N GLU A 49 -10.65 28.00 -0.30
CA GLU A 49 -11.41 28.91 -1.15
C GLU A 49 -12.92 28.91 -0.88
N THR A 50 -13.61 29.91 -1.43
CA THR A 50 -15.07 29.98 -1.32
C THR A 50 -15.72 28.80 -2.05
N GLY A 51 -16.36 27.92 -1.29
CA GLY A 51 -16.99 26.70 -1.79
C GLY A 51 -16.34 25.41 -1.28
N GLU A 52 -15.17 25.51 -0.65
CA GLU A 52 -14.50 24.39 0.01
C GLU A 52 -14.80 24.36 1.50
N THR A 53 -14.84 23.15 2.05
CA THR A 53 -14.88 22.92 3.50
C THR A 53 -13.47 22.83 4.08
N CYS A 54 -12.53 22.33 3.29
CA CYS A 54 -11.11 22.15 3.60
C CYS A 54 -10.32 22.03 2.28
N ASP A 55 -9.00 22.19 2.31
CA ASP A 55 -8.11 21.86 1.18
C ASP A 55 -6.83 21.18 1.67
N GLY A 56 -6.67 19.89 1.39
CA GLY A 56 -5.49 19.13 1.79
C GLY A 56 -5.30 19.14 3.32
N THR A 57 -4.27 19.84 3.81
CA THR A 57 -4.03 20.03 5.25
C THR A 57 -4.65 21.31 5.82
N GLU A 58 -5.16 22.19 4.97
CA GLU A 58 -5.87 23.40 5.38
C GLU A 58 -7.32 23.05 5.73
N LEU A 59 -7.58 22.79 7.01
CA LEU A 59 -8.88 22.34 7.50
C LEU A 59 -9.79 23.48 7.99
N GLY A 60 -9.40 24.75 7.78
CA GLY A 60 -10.19 25.90 8.26
C GLY A 60 -10.34 25.95 9.78
N GLY A 61 -9.38 25.39 10.51
CA GLY A 61 -9.42 25.25 11.98
C GLY A 61 -10.29 24.09 12.49
N ALA A 62 -10.86 23.27 11.61
CA ALA A 62 -11.52 22.03 12.01
C ALA A 62 -10.51 21.03 12.59
N THR A 63 -10.94 20.34 13.63
CA THR A 63 -10.20 19.30 14.35
C THR A 63 -11.14 18.14 14.68
N CYS A 64 -10.60 16.95 14.97
CA CYS A 64 -11.42 15.84 15.47
C CYS A 64 -12.29 16.26 16.67
N LEU A 65 -11.74 17.08 17.58
CA LEU A 65 -12.48 17.65 18.70
C LEU A 65 -13.68 18.50 18.28
N SER A 66 -13.52 19.33 17.26
CA SER A 66 -14.64 20.12 16.72
C SER A 66 -15.71 19.28 16.04
N GLN A 67 -15.36 18.07 15.57
CA GLN A 67 -16.27 17.13 14.92
C GLN A 67 -16.92 16.14 15.92
N GLY A 68 -16.66 16.30 17.22
CA GLY A 68 -17.26 15.49 18.28
C GLY A 68 -16.43 14.29 18.74
N PHE A 69 -15.20 14.14 18.24
CA PHE A 69 -14.28 13.09 18.63
C PHE A 69 -13.31 13.56 19.72
N GLU A 70 -12.63 12.64 20.40
CA GLU A 70 -11.70 13.03 21.48
C GLU A 70 -10.27 13.27 20.97
N THR A 71 -9.81 12.45 20.02
CA THR A 71 -8.44 12.52 19.49
C THR A 71 -8.38 12.16 18.00
N GLY A 72 -7.17 12.04 17.45
CA GLY A 72 -6.91 11.53 16.12
C GLY A 72 -6.49 12.61 15.13
N THR A 73 -6.41 12.22 13.86
CA THR A 73 -6.03 13.11 12.76
C THR A 73 -7.23 13.30 11.84
N LEU A 74 -7.69 14.54 11.75
CA LEU A 74 -8.74 14.93 10.80
C LEU A 74 -8.10 15.16 9.44
N ALA A 75 -8.70 14.63 8.37
CA ALA A 75 -8.24 14.85 7.01
C ALA A 75 -9.29 15.60 6.19
N CYS A 76 -8.87 16.17 5.07
CA CYS A 76 -9.79 16.67 4.06
C CYS A 76 -10.12 15.57 3.06
N ALA A 77 -11.40 15.39 2.72
CA ALA A 77 -11.77 14.48 1.66
C ALA A 77 -11.19 14.95 0.32
N THR A 78 -10.97 14.01 -0.62
CA THR A 78 -10.36 14.31 -1.93
C THR A 78 -11.21 15.24 -2.80
N ASP A 79 -12.47 15.48 -2.42
CA ASP A 79 -13.38 16.41 -3.08
C ASP A 79 -13.41 17.80 -2.44
N CYS A 80 -12.75 18.01 -1.30
CA CYS A 80 -12.74 19.25 -0.53
C CYS A 80 -14.14 19.72 -0.05
N LEU A 81 -15.18 18.92 -0.22
CA LEU A 81 -16.56 19.22 0.17
C LEU A 81 -16.91 18.68 1.56
N SER A 82 -16.03 17.86 2.14
CA SER A 82 -16.25 17.24 3.44
C SER A 82 -14.95 16.98 4.18
N LEU A 83 -15.06 16.88 5.50
CA LEU A 83 -13.98 16.43 6.37
C LEU A 83 -14.02 14.91 6.46
N ASP A 84 -12.87 14.27 6.31
CA ASP A 84 -12.68 12.85 6.54
C ASP A 84 -12.31 12.60 8.01
N THR A 85 -13.27 12.07 8.75
CA THR A 85 -13.15 11.74 10.18
C THR A 85 -12.68 10.31 10.43
N SER A 86 -12.31 9.54 9.39
CA SER A 86 -11.88 8.14 9.55
C SER A 86 -10.60 8.00 10.38
N GLY A 87 -9.77 9.04 10.42
CA GLY A 87 -8.59 9.13 11.30
C GLY A 87 -8.88 9.71 12.69
N CYS A 88 -10.12 10.10 12.99
CA CYS A 88 -10.53 10.55 14.32
C CYS A 88 -10.90 9.36 15.20
N GLN A 89 -10.70 9.51 16.51
CA GLN A 89 -10.95 8.46 17.48
C GLN A 89 -11.87 8.95 18.60
N ASP A 90 -12.91 8.14 18.86
CA ASP A 90 -13.73 8.21 20.06
C ASP A 90 -13.17 7.23 21.09
N ASN A 91 -13.11 7.64 22.36
CA ASN A 91 -12.62 6.83 23.48
C ASN A 91 -11.22 6.25 23.20
N PRO A 92 -10.17 7.09 23.14
CA PRO A 92 -8.79 6.62 22.94
C PRO A 92 -8.42 5.64 24.06
N PRO A 93 -7.53 4.65 23.79
CA PRO A 93 -7.06 3.73 24.82
C PRO A 93 -6.41 4.51 25.97
N VAL A 94 -6.72 4.13 27.21
CA VAL A 94 -6.20 4.81 28.40
C VAL A 94 -5.31 3.85 29.18
N CYS A 95 -4.01 3.96 28.92
CA CYS A 95 -3.01 3.13 29.58
C CYS A 95 -3.02 3.29 31.11
N GLY A 96 -3.04 2.18 31.83
CA GLY A 96 -3.00 2.10 33.28
C GLY A 96 -4.39 2.09 33.94
N ASN A 97 -5.47 1.88 33.17
CA ASN A 97 -6.84 1.82 33.69
C ASN A 97 -7.26 0.40 34.10
N GLY A 98 -6.48 -0.61 33.72
CA GLY A 98 -6.70 -2.03 34.00
C GLY A 98 -7.66 -2.73 33.03
N THR A 99 -7.94 -2.16 31.86
CA THR A 99 -8.81 -2.74 30.83
C THR A 99 -8.05 -2.76 29.51
N LEU A 100 -8.03 -3.91 28.83
CA LEU A 100 -7.35 -4.01 27.54
C LEU A 100 -8.21 -3.40 26.41
N GLU A 101 -7.89 -2.18 26.00
CA GLU A 101 -8.57 -1.51 24.90
C GLU A 101 -7.95 -1.79 23.53
N THR A 102 -8.68 -1.43 22.46
CA THR A 102 -8.16 -1.56 21.09
C THR A 102 -6.98 -0.61 20.90
N GLY A 103 -5.82 -1.17 20.56
CA GLY A 103 -4.57 -0.43 20.41
C GLY A 103 -3.58 -0.64 21.55
N GLU A 104 -3.99 -1.25 22.66
CA GLU A 104 -3.10 -1.64 23.75
C GLU A 104 -2.61 -3.08 23.58
N THR A 105 -1.35 -3.31 23.94
CA THR A 105 -0.77 -4.65 24.04
C THR A 105 -1.08 -5.29 25.41
N CYS A 106 -1.18 -4.46 26.44
CA CYS A 106 -1.47 -4.80 27.83
C CYS A 106 -1.94 -3.54 28.56
N ASP A 107 -2.56 -3.68 29.73
CA ASP A 107 -2.85 -2.55 30.63
C ASP A 107 -2.60 -2.95 32.10
N GLY A 108 -1.49 -2.44 32.65
CA GLY A 108 -1.11 -2.72 34.04
C GLY A 108 -0.90 -4.21 34.29
N THR A 109 -1.83 -4.85 35.01
CA THR A 109 -1.82 -6.31 35.24
C THR A 109 -2.67 -7.10 34.24
N GLU A 110 -3.47 -6.42 33.43
CA GLU A 110 -4.24 -7.03 32.36
C GLU A 110 -3.32 -7.26 31.15
N LEU A 111 -2.72 -8.46 31.09
CA LEU A 111 -1.73 -8.81 30.07
C LEU A 111 -2.36 -9.56 28.87
N GLY A 112 -3.69 -9.68 28.79
CA GLY A 112 -4.36 -10.43 27.73
C GLY A 112 -3.96 -11.91 27.70
N GLY A 113 -3.60 -12.48 28.86
CA GLY A 113 -3.10 -13.85 28.98
C GLY A 113 -1.62 -14.05 28.62
N ALA A 114 -0.88 -12.98 28.29
CA ALA A 114 0.55 -13.06 28.06
C ALA A 114 1.33 -13.39 29.35
N THR A 115 2.40 -14.15 29.18
CA THR A 115 3.35 -14.56 30.22
C THR A 115 4.78 -14.52 29.68
N CYS A 116 5.79 -14.53 30.56
CA CYS A 116 7.19 -14.68 30.15
C CYS A 116 7.40 -15.92 29.27
N LEU A 117 6.73 -17.05 29.59
CA LEU A 117 6.77 -18.28 28.78
C LEU A 117 6.25 -18.04 27.37
N SER A 118 5.13 -17.35 27.23
CA SER A 118 4.57 -17.01 25.90
C SER A 118 5.42 -16.02 25.10
N ARG A 119 6.40 -15.37 25.73
CA ARG A 119 7.39 -14.48 25.11
C ARG A 119 8.75 -15.17 24.89
N GLY A 120 8.82 -16.48 25.10
CA GLY A 120 10.02 -17.28 24.87
C GLY A 120 11.00 -17.35 26.04
N PHE A 121 10.65 -16.82 27.21
CA PHE A 121 11.46 -16.92 28.43
C PHE A 121 11.09 -18.18 29.24
N GLU A 122 11.97 -18.60 30.14
CA GLU A 122 11.76 -19.83 30.92
C GLU A 122 10.80 -19.62 32.11
N SER A 123 10.87 -18.45 32.76
CA SER A 123 10.04 -18.10 33.93
C SER A 123 10.05 -16.60 34.20
N GLY A 124 9.59 -16.16 35.38
CA GLY A 124 9.60 -14.77 35.81
C GLY A 124 8.22 -14.12 35.82
N THR A 125 8.19 -12.79 35.95
CA THR A 125 6.96 -12.00 35.97
C THR A 125 6.97 -11.04 34.79
N LEU A 126 5.96 -11.16 33.93
CA LEU A 126 5.77 -10.26 32.80
C LEU A 126 5.04 -9.01 33.31
N ALA A 127 5.49 -7.84 32.90
CA ALA A 127 4.84 -6.58 33.20
C ALA A 127 4.39 -5.89 31.92
N CYS A 128 3.51 -4.90 32.06
CA CYS A 128 3.15 -4.01 30.97
C CYS A 128 4.06 -2.78 30.99
N ALA A 129 4.56 -2.36 29.82
CA ALA A 129 5.30 -1.11 29.71
C ALA A 129 4.39 0.08 30.05
N GLY A 130 4.99 1.18 30.53
CA GLY A 130 4.23 2.36 30.98
C GLY A 130 3.47 3.11 29.87
N ASP A 131 3.68 2.75 28.61
CA ASP A 131 2.94 3.25 27.45
C ASP A 131 1.89 2.26 26.92
N CYS A 132 1.79 1.05 27.51
CA CYS A 132 0.90 -0.03 27.10
C CYS A 132 1.10 -0.53 25.65
N LEU A 133 2.19 -0.12 24.98
CA LEU A 133 2.51 -0.50 23.60
C LEU A 133 3.44 -1.72 23.52
N ALA A 134 3.97 -2.16 24.66
CA ALA A 134 4.86 -3.31 24.74
C ALA A 134 4.75 -4.02 26.09
N PHE A 135 5.20 -5.28 26.12
CA PHE A 135 5.46 -5.96 27.37
C PHE A 135 6.85 -5.59 27.90
N ASP A 136 6.94 -5.36 29.21
CA ASP A 136 8.21 -5.26 29.91
C ASP A 136 8.64 -6.67 30.38
N THR A 137 9.76 -7.12 29.83
CA THR A 137 10.35 -8.44 30.08
C THR A 137 11.55 -8.39 31.03
N ALA A 138 11.82 -7.25 31.68
CA ALA A 138 12.98 -7.08 32.56
C ALA A 138 13.00 -8.07 33.74
N ASP A 139 11.83 -8.46 34.24
CA ASP A 139 11.66 -9.44 35.32
C ASP A 139 11.39 -10.87 34.82
N CYS A 140 11.45 -11.10 33.50
CA CYS A 140 11.49 -12.44 32.93
C CYS A 140 12.87 -13.07 33.15
N GLN A 141 12.89 -14.39 33.34
CA GLN A 141 14.07 -15.16 33.69
C GLN A 141 14.41 -16.17 32.59
N GLY A 142 15.70 -16.49 32.47
CA GLY A 142 16.26 -17.26 31.37
C GLY A 142 16.90 -16.36 30.33
N THR A 143 17.42 -16.96 29.26
CA THR A 143 17.94 -16.21 28.11
C THR A 143 16.75 -15.85 27.21
N ALA A 144 16.65 -14.57 26.80
CA ALA A 144 15.68 -14.20 25.78
C ALA A 144 16.04 -14.92 24.46
N PRO A 145 15.06 -15.43 23.69
CA PRO A 145 15.34 -16.02 22.39
C PRO A 145 15.98 -14.99 21.46
N VAL A 146 16.99 -15.39 20.69
CA VAL A 146 17.73 -14.49 19.81
C VAL A 146 17.68 -14.99 18.36
N CYS A 147 16.66 -14.53 17.64
CA CYS A 147 16.52 -14.84 16.23
C CYS A 147 17.77 -14.48 15.40
N GLY A 148 18.26 -15.45 14.64
CA GLY A 148 19.42 -15.37 13.77
C GLY A 148 20.73 -15.83 14.41
N ASN A 149 20.68 -16.58 15.52
CA ASN A 149 21.85 -17.14 16.20
C ASN A 149 22.10 -18.64 15.89
N ASP A 150 21.34 -19.24 14.97
CA ASP A 150 21.34 -20.66 14.59
C ASP A 150 21.01 -21.62 15.77
N GLN A 151 20.23 -21.17 16.76
CA GLN A 151 19.73 -21.99 17.87
C GLN A 151 18.25 -21.72 18.10
N ILE A 152 17.42 -22.76 17.97
CA ILE A 152 15.99 -22.61 18.26
C ILE A 152 15.76 -22.49 19.78
N GLU A 153 15.26 -21.33 20.19
CA GLU A 153 15.06 -20.97 21.60
C GLU A 153 13.63 -20.48 21.84
N GLY A 154 13.10 -20.78 23.03
CA GLY A 154 11.80 -20.24 23.46
C GLY A 154 10.65 -20.58 22.51
N THR A 155 10.17 -19.56 21.79
CA THR A 155 9.01 -19.64 20.86
C THR A 155 9.38 -19.60 19.39
N GLU A 156 10.67 -19.68 19.05
CA GLU A 156 11.12 -19.70 17.66
C GLU A 156 10.64 -20.97 16.96
N THR A 157 10.12 -20.81 15.73
CA THR A 157 9.75 -21.95 14.88
C THR A 157 11.00 -22.56 14.21
N CYS A 158 11.98 -21.71 13.94
CA CYS A 158 13.28 -22.00 13.34
C CYS A 158 14.23 -20.84 13.71
N ASP A 159 15.53 -21.01 13.54
CA ASP A 159 16.51 -19.92 13.64
C ASP A 159 17.59 -20.08 12.58
N GLY A 160 17.69 -19.09 11.68
CA GLY A 160 18.75 -19.06 10.67
C GLY A 160 18.75 -20.32 9.81
N THR A 161 19.76 -21.17 10.00
CA THR A 161 19.90 -22.48 9.34
C THR A 161 19.37 -23.66 10.16
N ASP A 162 19.07 -23.47 11.45
CA ASP A 162 18.37 -24.45 12.26
C ASP A 162 16.87 -24.41 11.97
N LEU A 163 16.46 -25.28 11.04
CA LEU A 163 15.05 -25.42 10.64
C LEU A 163 14.33 -26.53 11.39
N PHE A 164 14.88 -27.02 12.52
CA PHE A 164 14.34 -28.17 13.26
C PHE A 164 14.21 -29.45 12.42
N GLY A 165 15.02 -29.58 11.36
CA GLY A 165 14.94 -30.68 10.39
C GLY A 165 13.81 -30.57 9.38
N GLU A 166 13.07 -29.45 9.36
CA GLU A 166 12.08 -29.16 8.33
C GLU A 166 12.73 -28.94 6.96
N THR A 167 11.99 -29.31 5.93
CA THR A 167 12.38 -29.23 4.53
C THR A 167 11.19 -28.78 3.70
N CYS A 168 11.42 -28.35 2.46
CA CYS A 168 10.30 -28.08 1.54
C CYS A 168 9.38 -29.31 1.42
N GLN A 169 9.93 -30.52 1.47
CA GLN A 169 9.19 -31.77 1.41
C GLN A 169 8.29 -32.02 2.61
N SER A 170 8.76 -31.75 3.83
CA SER A 170 7.93 -31.88 5.03
C SER A 170 6.83 -30.81 5.09
N GLN A 171 7.06 -29.66 4.44
CA GLN A 171 6.08 -28.59 4.27
C GLN A 171 5.11 -28.82 3.08
N GLY A 172 5.19 -29.97 2.40
CA GLY A 172 4.26 -30.37 1.34
C GLY A 172 4.65 -29.95 -0.08
N PHE A 173 5.85 -29.39 -0.27
CA PHE A 173 6.41 -29.09 -1.58
C PHE A 173 7.24 -30.27 -2.11
N LEU A 174 7.59 -30.29 -3.39
CA LEU A 174 8.40 -31.39 -3.95
C LEU A 174 9.91 -31.13 -3.87
N SER A 175 10.32 -29.87 -4.01
CA SER A 175 11.73 -29.48 -4.08
C SER A 175 11.94 -28.04 -3.61
N GLY A 176 13.18 -27.56 -3.74
CA GLY A 176 13.56 -26.20 -3.38
C GLY A 176 14.39 -26.11 -2.10
N THR A 177 14.57 -24.89 -1.60
CA THR A 177 15.32 -24.59 -0.37
C THR A 177 14.39 -23.91 0.62
N LEU A 178 14.25 -24.50 1.80
CA LEU A 178 13.49 -23.91 2.91
C LEU A 178 14.40 -22.94 3.66
N ALA A 179 13.85 -21.82 4.11
CA ALA A 179 14.55 -20.86 4.95
C ALA A 179 13.70 -20.51 6.18
N CYS A 180 14.32 -19.90 7.18
CA CYS A 180 13.62 -19.31 8.30
C CYS A 180 13.23 -17.86 7.98
N LEU A 181 12.06 -17.40 8.41
CA LEU A 181 11.72 -15.98 8.35
C LEU A 181 12.69 -15.17 9.24
N GLY A 182 12.96 -13.93 8.86
CA GLY A 182 13.89 -13.06 9.59
C GLY A 182 13.43 -12.64 11.00
N ASP A 183 12.20 -12.99 11.37
CA ASP A 183 11.64 -12.83 12.72
C ASP A 183 11.49 -14.16 13.47
N CYS A 184 11.93 -15.28 12.88
CA CYS A 184 11.88 -16.63 13.41
C CYS A 184 10.47 -17.13 13.79
N THR A 185 9.41 -16.42 13.38
CA THR A 185 8.03 -16.79 13.69
C THR A 185 7.50 -17.91 12.81
N GLY A 186 8.16 -18.19 11.69
CA GLY A 186 7.76 -19.22 10.74
C GLY A 186 8.82 -19.53 9.69
N LEU A 187 8.49 -20.50 8.85
CA LEU A 187 9.32 -20.93 7.74
C LEU A 187 8.99 -20.13 6.47
N ASP A 188 10.03 -19.70 5.75
CA ASP A 188 9.92 -19.12 4.43
C ASP A 188 9.93 -20.22 3.36
N THR A 189 8.77 -20.43 2.73
CA THR A 189 8.56 -21.41 1.66
C THR A 189 8.65 -20.80 0.27
N SER A 190 9.01 -19.51 0.13
CA SER A 190 9.06 -18.82 -1.16
C SER A 190 10.07 -19.40 -2.15
N ALA A 191 11.11 -20.08 -1.64
CA ALA A 191 12.10 -20.81 -2.44
C ALA A 191 11.81 -22.33 -2.52
N CYS A 192 10.66 -22.78 -2.02
CA CYS A 192 10.14 -24.13 -2.26
C CYS A 192 9.39 -24.20 -3.59
N SER A 193 9.36 -25.39 -4.20
CA SER A 193 8.75 -25.60 -5.52
C SER A 193 7.96 -26.90 -5.58
N ASN A 194 6.85 -26.85 -6.31
CA ASN A 194 6.03 -28.00 -6.65
C ASN A 194 6.37 -28.60 -8.02
N CYS A 195 7.39 -28.07 -8.71
CA CYS A 195 7.74 -28.55 -10.02
C CYS A 195 8.12 -30.04 -9.97
N GLY A 196 7.52 -30.82 -10.87
CA GLY A 196 7.57 -32.27 -10.93
C GLY A 196 6.32 -32.98 -10.39
N ASN A 197 5.22 -32.26 -10.11
CA ASN A 197 3.95 -32.84 -9.64
C ASN A 197 2.96 -33.19 -10.78
N ALA A 198 3.38 -33.01 -12.04
CA ALA A 198 2.63 -33.15 -13.28
C ALA A 198 1.46 -32.15 -13.45
N GLN A 199 1.40 -31.07 -12.69
CA GLN A 199 0.46 -29.96 -12.80
C GLN A 199 1.25 -28.68 -13.10
N ILE A 200 0.70 -27.78 -13.92
CA ILE A 200 1.37 -26.51 -14.22
C ILE A 200 0.76 -25.44 -13.32
N GLU A 201 1.51 -25.03 -12.31
CA GLU A 201 1.15 -23.95 -11.41
C GLU A 201 1.58 -22.56 -11.91
N SER A 202 1.13 -21.52 -11.22
CA SER A 202 1.54 -20.15 -11.51
C SER A 202 3.05 -19.99 -11.32
N GLY A 203 3.76 -19.63 -12.39
CA GLY A 203 5.22 -19.49 -12.41
C GLY A 203 5.95 -20.63 -13.11
N GLU A 204 5.25 -21.70 -13.49
CA GLU A 204 5.83 -22.82 -14.22
C GLU A 204 5.51 -22.71 -15.71
N ALA A 205 6.54 -22.91 -16.55
CA ALA A 205 6.35 -23.04 -18.00
C ALA A 205 5.93 -24.46 -18.40
N CYS A 206 6.32 -25.44 -17.60
CA CYS A 206 6.05 -26.87 -17.76
C CYS A 206 6.27 -27.56 -16.41
N ASP A 207 5.71 -28.75 -16.25
CA ASP A 207 5.93 -29.61 -15.10
C ASP A 207 6.23 -31.05 -15.54
N GLY A 208 7.50 -31.45 -15.43
CA GLY A 208 7.97 -32.75 -15.90
C GLY A 208 7.66 -32.93 -17.39
N ASP A 209 6.85 -33.96 -17.70
CA ASP A 209 6.40 -34.25 -19.08
C ASP A 209 5.17 -33.40 -19.50
N ASN A 210 4.56 -32.65 -18.58
CA ASN A 210 3.45 -31.75 -18.88
C ASN A 210 4.00 -30.41 -19.41
N LEU A 211 4.15 -30.32 -20.73
CA LEU A 211 4.72 -29.16 -21.42
C LEU A 211 3.74 -27.98 -21.62
N GLY A 212 2.54 -28.02 -21.04
CA GLY A 212 1.56 -26.94 -21.19
C GLY A 212 1.06 -26.75 -22.61
N GLY A 213 1.10 -27.82 -23.42
CA GLY A 213 0.79 -27.79 -24.85
C GLY A 213 1.96 -27.35 -25.74
N ALA A 214 3.13 -27.05 -25.18
CA ALA A 214 4.31 -26.74 -25.95
C ALA A 214 4.88 -27.98 -26.67
N SER A 215 5.45 -27.75 -27.85
CA SER A 215 5.96 -28.76 -28.76
C SER A 215 7.28 -28.31 -29.38
N CYS A 216 8.03 -29.25 -29.99
CA CYS A 216 9.28 -28.93 -30.70
C CYS A 216 9.09 -27.83 -31.76
N THR A 217 7.92 -27.80 -32.42
CA THR A 217 7.60 -26.81 -33.44
C THR A 217 7.45 -25.39 -32.89
N ASP A 218 7.08 -25.22 -31.62
CA ASP A 218 6.99 -23.90 -30.98
C ASP A 218 8.39 -23.29 -30.74
N PHE A 219 9.44 -24.11 -30.76
CA PHE A 219 10.85 -23.71 -30.62
C PHE A 219 11.66 -23.85 -31.93
N GLY A 220 10.99 -24.14 -33.05
CA GLY A 220 11.61 -24.17 -34.38
C GLY A 220 12.40 -25.44 -34.72
N PHE A 221 12.14 -26.55 -34.01
CA PHE A 221 12.66 -27.89 -34.32
C PHE A 221 11.67 -28.74 -35.11
#